data_AF-A0A5E4M949-F1
#
_entry.id   AF-A0A5E4M949-F1
#
_cell.length_a   1.000
_cell.length_b   1.000
_cell.length_c   1.000
_cell.angle_alpha   90.00
_cell.angle_beta   90.00
_cell.angle_gamma   90.00
#
_symmetry.space_group_name_H-M   'P 1'
#
loop_
_entity.id
_entity.type
_entity.pdbx_description
1 polymer ?
#
loop_
_entity_poly.entity_id
_entity_poly.type
_entity_poly.pdbx_seq_one_letter_code
_entity_poly.pdbx_strand_id
1 'polypeptide(L)'
;MVEPRAITVVFYVMAALTWTAMSAESVGGPADPTVGNYFTSTDDRHHDRRPANPVVEQPAQQQQPQSQQQQQEPRRFRHEASAVKVLYQTGSSEEELPVCEKWAVCSKVDMYQWPWVERQCRCPSGGPPCSQMLSPADGHTITDKTRQFKLCEPIKMLPKCRYFRDMAWTLRSEGNGTLQIVHCHCPKGSVAYLLKRQAYQTESKQIGYQYSFACSPQSRIRCQRKEPCRLFTVRKRQVMVDEVNTNALCQCPQQHACPSHHTDVGVIQSKNYSEENIRTYSGYCMPSTADDH
;
A
#
# COMPACT_ATOMS: atom_id res chain seq x y z
N MET A 1 9.51 17.08 72.66
CA MET A 1 9.82 15.69 73.08
C MET A 1 9.05 14.78 72.12
N VAL A 2 9.65 13.90 71.32
CA VAL A 2 11.08 13.52 71.17
C VAL A 2 11.41 13.29 69.68
N GLU A 3 12.52 13.88 69.22
CA GLU A 3 13.35 13.47 68.07
C GLU A 3 14.65 12.81 68.63
N PRO A 4 15.59 12.21 67.86
CA PRO A 4 15.71 12.05 66.40
C PRO A 4 15.53 10.55 66.02
N ARG A 5 16.01 9.90 64.94
CA ARG A 5 17.08 10.07 63.92
C ARG A 5 16.58 9.51 62.56
N ALA A 6 17.03 9.89 61.37
CA ALA A 6 18.39 10.16 60.83
C ALA A 6 19.26 8.91 60.60
N ILE A 7 19.24 8.37 59.38
CA ILE A 7 20.25 7.42 58.87
C ILE A 7 20.83 7.98 57.57
N THR A 8 22.15 8.14 57.54
CA THR A 8 22.92 8.60 56.37
C THR A 8 23.60 7.41 55.71
N VAL A 9 23.49 7.27 54.39
CA VAL A 9 24.40 6.44 53.59
C VAL A 9 24.85 7.25 52.38
N VAL A 10 26.15 7.52 52.30
CA VAL A 10 26.81 8.26 51.23
C VAL A 10 27.95 7.39 50.71
N PHE A 11 27.89 6.93 49.47
CA PHE A 11 29.03 6.30 48.79
C PHE A 11 29.09 6.68 47.31
N TYR A 12 30.18 7.40 46.97
CA TYR A 12 30.91 7.55 45.70
C TYR A 12 30.14 7.68 44.35
N VAL A 13 30.30 8.71 43.52
CA VAL A 13 31.48 9.48 43.04
C VAL A 13 32.19 8.83 41.83
N MET A 14 32.03 9.51 40.67
CA MET A 14 32.89 9.56 39.48
C MET A 14 33.10 8.31 38.60
N ALA A 15 32.58 8.40 37.36
CA ALA A 15 33.29 7.98 36.16
C ALA A 15 32.86 8.88 34.98
N ALA A 16 33.71 9.82 34.56
CA ALA A 16 33.51 10.61 33.36
C ALA A 16 34.31 10.00 32.20
N LEU A 17 33.68 9.80 31.04
CA LEU A 17 34.37 9.43 29.80
C LEU A 17 33.89 10.31 28.65
N THR A 18 34.70 11.31 28.33
CA THR A 18 34.59 12.15 27.14
C THR A 18 34.84 11.32 25.87
N TRP A 19 33.89 11.31 24.94
CA TRP A 19 34.17 10.86 23.57
C TRP A 19 34.57 12.05 22.72
N THR A 20 35.86 12.12 22.38
CA THR A 20 36.43 13.14 21.50
C THR A 20 36.00 12.92 20.06
N ALA A 21 35.51 13.97 19.40
CA ALA A 21 35.33 13.93 17.95
C ALA A 21 36.70 13.83 17.25
N MET A 22 36.82 12.92 16.28
CA MET A 22 37.94 12.90 15.34
C MET A 22 37.44 13.35 13.97
N SER A 23 37.69 14.62 13.64
CA SER A 23 37.61 15.10 12.27
C SER A 23 38.78 14.52 11.47
N ALA A 24 38.51 14.00 10.27
CA ALA A 24 39.53 13.63 9.30
C ALA A 24 39.26 14.41 8.01
N GLU A 25 40.05 15.47 7.80
CA GLU A 25 40.07 16.20 6.53
C GLU A 25 40.85 15.38 5.50
N SER A 26 40.35 15.31 4.26
CA SER A 26 41.15 14.92 3.10
C SER A 26 41.09 16.03 2.06
N VAL A 27 42.27 16.55 1.71
CA VAL A 27 42.46 17.72 0.84
C VAL A 27 43.19 17.30 -0.43
N GLY A 28 42.74 17.81 -1.58
CA GLY A 28 43.38 17.60 -2.89
C GLY A 28 42.83 16.39 -3.65
N GLY A 29 42.63 16.46 -4.97
CA GLY A 29 42.78 17.63 -5.85
C GLY A 29 42.22 17.35 -7.26
N PRO A 30 42.02 18.38 -8.11
CA PRO A 30 41.40 18.22 -9.42
C PRO A 30 42.43 17.99 -10.56
N ALA A 31 42.09 17.11 -11.51
CA ALA A 31 42.70 17.06 -12.84
C ALA A 31 41.81 16.31 -13.86
N ASP A 32 41.16 17.07 -14.75
CA ASP A 32 40.91 16.70 -16.15
C ASP A 32 42.20 17.10 -16.95
N PRO A 33 42.46 16.76 -18.25
CA PRO A 33 41.48 16.35 -19.27
C PRO A 33 41.98 15.40 -20.41
N THR A 34 41.17 15.34 -21.49
CA THR A 34 41.54 15.21 -22.93
C THR A 34 41.82 13.87 -23.66
N VAL A 35 41.04 13.69 -24.76
CA VAL A 35 41.44 13.28 -26.15
C VAL A 35 41.45 11.79 -26.58
N GLY A 36 40.92 11.55 -27.80
CA GLY A 36 40.95 10.29 -28.58
C GLY A 36 39.63 9.50 -28.55
N ASN A 37 38.69 9.51 -29.51
CA ASN A 37 38.65 9.87 -30.94
C ASN A 37 39.31 8.86 -31.91
N TYR A 38 38.52 7.92 -32.51
CA TYR A 38 38.41 7.65 -33.97
C TYR A 38 37.76 6.28 -34.39
N PHE A 39 37.11 6.26 -35.58
CA PHE A 39 36.68 5.12 -36.45
C PHE A 39 35.62 4.13 -35.88
N THR A 40 34.71 3.47 -36.62
CA THR A 40 34.12 3.51 -38.00
C THR A 40 32.77 2.76 -37.91
N SER A 41 31.64 3.07 -38.54
CA SER A 41 31.28 3.36 -39.95
C SER A 41 31.25 2.15 -40.92
N THR A 42 30.16 1.37 -40.83
CA THR A 42 29.49 0.54 -41.87
C THR A 42 28.08 0.33 -41.29
N ASP A 43 26.94 0.79 -41.83
CA ASP A 43 26.45 0.87 -43.22
C ASP A 43 26.38 -0.49 -43.92
N ASP A 44 25.17 -1.04 -44.01
CA ASP A 44 24.72 -1.87 -45.13
C ASP A 44 23.19 -1.80 -45.27
N ARG A 45 22.66 -2.13 -46.46
CA ARG A 45 21.27 -1.90 -46.87
C ARG A 45 20.63 -3.14 -47.54
N HIS A 46 19.31 -3.04 -47.75
CA HIS A 46 18.48 -3.99 -48.51
C HIS A 46 18.20 -5.34 -47.80
N HIS A 47 17.14 -6.10 -48.14
CA HIS A 47 16.22 -6.00 -49.28
C HIS A 47 14.73 -6.04 -48.91
N ASP A 48 13.92 -5.28 -49.63
CA ASP A 48 12.50 -5.57 -49.87
C ASP A 48 12.30 -6.87 -50.65
N ARG A 49 11.22 -7.62 -50.34
CA ARG A 49 10.40 -8.34 -51.34
C ARG A 49 9.10 -8.91 -50.78
N ARG A 50 7.97 -8.36 -51.25
CA ARG A 50 6.69 -9.09 -51.35
C ARG A 50 6.66 -9.92 -52.64
N PRO A 51 5.83 -10.96 -52.71
CA PRO A 51 4.90 -11.14 -53.83
C PRO A 51 3.43 -11.22 -53.36
N ALA A 52 2.49 -11.38 -54.30
CA ALA A 52 1.05 -11.31 -54.06
C ALA A 52 0.32 -12.65 -54.31
N ASN A 53 -0.95 -12.71 -53.90
CA ASN A 53 -1.88 -13.80 -54.18
C ASN A 53 -2.15 -13.98 -55.69
N PRO A 54 -2.60 -15.18 -56.09
CA PRO A 54 -3.70 -15.34 -57.05
C PRO A 54 -4.98 -15.88 -56.39
N VAL A 55 -6.11 -15.76 -57.10
CA VAL A 55 -7.46 -16.22 -56.69
C VAL A 55 -7.82 -17.49 -57.46
N VAL A 56 -8.55 -18.42 -56.82
CA VAL A 56 -9.24 -19.56 -57.47
C VAL A 56 -10.62 -19.76 -56.81
N GLU A 57 -11.61 -20.19 -57.59
CA GLU A 57 -13.03 -20.28 -57.22
C GLU A 57 -13.46 -21.58 -56.52
N GLN A 58 -14.71 -21.60 -56.05
CA GLN A 58 -15.41 -22.76 -55.48
C GLN A 58 -15.91 -23.73 -56.57
N PRO A 59 -16.45 -24.91 -56.20
CA PRO A 59 -17.92 -24.99 -56.17
C PRO A 59 -18.57 -25.90 -55.10
N ALA A 60 -19.86 -25.64 -54.87
CA ALA A 60 -20.95 -26.58 -54.52
C ALA A 60 -20.93 -27.41 -53.20
N GLN A 61 -21.73 -26.94 -52.25
CA GLN A 61 -22.81 -27.66 -51.53
C GLN A 61 -22.65 -29.14 -51.10
N GLN A 62 -22.79 -29.38 -49.79
CA GLN A 62 -23.66 -30.44 -49.24
C GLN A 62 -24.32 -29.96 -47.92
N GLN A 63 -25.39 -30.62 -47.46
CA GLN A 63 -26.30 -30.10 -46.42
C GLN A 63 -26.47 -31.05 -45.21
N GLN A 64 -26.83 -30.43 -44.07
CA GLN A 64 -27.40 -31.03 -42.84
C GLN A 64 -26.46 -31.93 -41.98
N PRO A 65 -26.81 -32.17 -40.69
CA PRO A 65 -27.92 -31.62 -39.90
C PRO A 65 -27.48 -30.67 -38.76
N GLN A 66 -28.44 -29.94 -38.18
CA GLN A 66 -28.21 -29.07 -37.04
C GLN A 66 -28.15 -29.88 -35.72
N SER A 67 -27.00 -29.85 -35.04
CA SER A 67 -26.91 -30.20 -33.61
C SER A 67 -26.84 -28.93 -32.76
N GLN A 68 -27.49 -28.95 -31.60
CA GLN A 68 -27.82 -27.75 -30.83
C GLN A 68 -26.57 -27.05 -30.28
N GLN A 69 -26.20 -25.90 -30.86
CA GLN A 69 -25.31 -24.96 -30.18
C GLN A 69 -26.03 -24.36 -28.97
N GLN A 70 -25.81 -24.95 -27.79
CA GLN A 70 -25.89 -24.17 -26.56
C GLN A 70 -24.74 -23.15 -26.60
N GLN A 71 -25.01 -21.98 -27.17
CA GLN A 71 -24.18 -20.81 -26.94
C GLN A 71 -24.27 -20.48 -25.45
N GLN A 72 -23.33 -21.01 -24.68
CA GLN A 72 -22.99 -20.43 -23.40
C GLN A 72 -22.47 -19.03 -23.71
N GLU A 73 -23.31 -18.01 -23.54
CA GLU A 73 -22.83 -16.64 -23.45
C GLU A 73 -21.63 -16.63 -22.48
N PRO A 74 -20.51 -15.98 -22.82
CA PRO A 74 -19.46 -15.78 -21.84
C PRO A 74 -20.12 -15.10 -20.65
N ARG A 75 -20.00 -15.69 -19.45
CA ARG A 75 -20.56 -15.16 -18.22
C ARG A 75 -19.90 -13.82 -17.89
N ARG A 76 -20.33 -12.76 -18.58
CA ARG A 76 -20.22 -11.39 -18.12
C ARG A 76 -20.74 -11.43 -16.70
N PHE A 77 -19.88 -11.09 -15.75
CA PHE A 77 -20.31 -10.84 -14.39
C PHE A 77 -21.35 -9.73 -14.48
N ARG A 78 -22.63 -10.13 -14.42
CA ARG A 78 -23.74 -9.21 -14.30
C ARG A 78 -23.60 -8.64 -12.90
N HIS A 79 -22.80 -7.59 -12.80
CA HIS A 79 -22.63 -6.79 -11.60
C HIS A 79 -23.98 -6.12 -11.31
N GLU A 80 -24.87 -6.92 -10.72
CA GLU A 80 -25.99 -6.48 -9.93
C GLU A 80 -25.46 -5.37 -9.01
N ALA A 81 -26.04 -4.18 -9.17
CA ALA A 81 -25.39 -2.91 -8.84
C ALA A 81 -25.28 -2.70 -7.32
N SER A 82 -24.36 -3.47 -6.73
CA SER A 82 -24.05 -3.50 -5.31
C SER A 82 -23.48 -2.16 -4.93
N ALA A 83 -24.35 -1.31 -4.38
CA ALA A 83 -23.99 0.03 -3.95
C ALA A 83 -22.77 -0.05 -3.04
N VAL A 84 -21.72 0.71 -3.39
CA VAL A 84 -20.44 0.73 -2.67
C VAL A 84 -20.73 0.97 -1.20
N LYS A 85 -20.39 -0.01 -0.34
CA LYS A 85 -20.80 0.07 1.05
C LYS A 85 -20.06 1.21 1.75
N VAL A 86 -20.80 2.15 2.30
CA VAL A 86 -20.27 3.24 3.12
C VAL A 86 -20.35 2.85 4.60
N LEU A 87 -19.24 3.07 5.31
CA LEU A 87 -19.08 2.98 6.76
C LEU A 87 -18.63 4.34 7.29
N TYR A 88 -18.86 4.58 8.57
CA TYR A 88 -18.39 5.75 9.30
C TYR A 88 -17.38 5.30 10.35
N GLN A 89 -16.29 6.05 10.53
CA GLN A 89 -15.28 5.77 11.56
C GLN A 89 -15.85 5.96 12.97
N THR A 90 -16.74 6.93 13.12
CA THR A 90 -17.44 7.27 14.36
C THR A 90 -18.87 7.59 14.01
N GLY A 91 -19.83 7.10 14.81
CA GLY A 91 -21.25 7.29 14.53
C GLY A 91 -21.78 6.44 13.37
N SER A 92 -22.85 6.94 12.74
CA SER A 92 -23.65 6.25 11.72
C SER A 92 -24.01 7.12 10.50
N SER A 93 -23.63 8.40 10.52
CA SER A 93 -24.04 9.43 9.56
C SER A 93 -22.89 10.41 9.25
N GLU A 94 -23.06 11.27 8.24
CA GLU A 94 -22.08 12.32 7.91
C GLU A 94 -22.05 13.41 8.99
N GLU A 95 -23.20 13.70 9.59
CA GLU A 95 -23.43 14.75 10.58
C GLU A 95 -22.62 14.50 11.86
N GLU A 96 -22.51 13.23 12.25
CA GLU A 96 -21.71 12.75 13.40
C GLU A 96 -20.19 12.84 13.16
N LEU A 97 -19.72 13.01 11.92
CA LEU A 97 -18.30 13.12 11.62
C LEU A 97 -17.74 14.51 12.00
N PRO A 98 -16.48 14.60 12.47
CA PRO A 98 -15.79 15.88 12.65
C PRO A 98 -15.51 16.57 11.30
N VAL A 99 -15.18 17.86 11.35
CA VAL A 99 -14.59 18.57 10.19
C VAL A 99 -13.12 18.19 10.07
N CYS A 100 -12.64 17.96 8.85
CA CYS A 100 -11.26 17.55 8.58
C CYS A 100 -10.24 18.65 8.94
N GLU A 101 -9.15 18.27 9.63
CA GLU A 101 -7.90 19.05 9.62
C GLU A 101 -7.33 19.16 8.19
N LYS A 102 -6.42 20.11 7.98
CA LYS A 102 -5.70 20.28 6.71
C LYS A 102 -4.87 19.04 6.38
N TRP A 103 -4.96 18.55 5.14
CA TRP A 103 -4.38 17.28 4.66
C TRP A 103 -4.83 16.03 5.44
N ALA A 104 -5.92 16.09 6.19
CA ALA A 104 -6.49 14.90 6.81
C ALA A 104 -7.12 13.99 5.74
N VAL A 105 -6.98 12.67 5.94
CA VAL A 105 -7.69 11.68 5.13
C VAL A 105 -9.18 11.78 5.43
N CYS A 106 -9.96 12.24 4.46
CA CYS A 106 -11.40 12.40 4.61
C CYS A 106 -12.16 11.07 4.38
N SER A 107 -11.68 10.21 3.49
CA SER A 107 -12.18 8.84 3.29
C SER A 107 -11.03 7.85 3.11
N LYS A 108 -11.18 6.65 3.66
CA LYS A 108 -10.41 5.46 3.30
C LYS A 108 -11.27 4.60 2.38
N VAL A 109 -10.75 4.14 1.24
CA VAL A 109 -11.43 3.18 0.37
C VAL A 109 -10.59 1.91 0.33
N ASP A 110 -11.17 0.76 0.64
CA ASP A 110 -10.48 -0.53 0.52
C ASP A 110 -10.93 -1.23 -0.78
N MET A 111 -9.94 -1.69 -1.55
CA MET A 111 -10.09 -2.32 -2.86
C MET A 111 -9.63 -3.79 -2.86
N TYR A 112 -9.43 -4.39 -1.69
CA TYR A 112 -8.96 -5.78 -1.56
C TYR A 112 -9.97 -6.83 -2.03
N GLN A 113 -11.27 -6.53 -1.89
CA GLN A 113 -12.39 -7.37 -2.33
C GLN A 113 -13.45 -6.46 -2.95
N TRP A 114 -14.75 -6.74 -2.76
CA TRP A 114 -15.83 -5.79 -3.05
C TRP A 114 -15.53 -4.40 -2.42
N PRO A 115 -15.44 -3.31 -3.21
CA PRO A 115 -15.03 -2.02 -2.69
C PRO A 115 -15.97 -1.46 -1.63
N TRP A 116 -15.39 -0.90 -0.57
CA TRP A 116 -16.11 -0.20 0.49
C TRP A 116 -15.34 1.05 0.95
N VAL A 117 -16.09 2.01 1.48
CA VAL A 117 -15.59 3.33 1.91
C VAL A 117 -15.78 3.47 3.42
N GLU A 118 -14.76 3.92 4.14
CA GLU A 118 -14.88 4.43 5.50
C GLU A 118 -14.72 5.97 5.49
N ARG A 119 -15.79 6.67 5.83
CA ARG A 119 -15.80 8.12 6.03
C ARG A 119 -15.15 8.46 7.37
N GLN A 120 -14.19 9.38 7.34
CA GLN A 120 -13.38 9.78 8.50
C GLN A 120 -13.82 11.14 9.06
N CYS A 121 -14.02 12.11 8.16
CA CYS A 121 -14.37 13.49 8.46
C CYS A 121 -15.08 14.14 7.24
N ARG A 122 -15.75 15.28 7.49
CA ARG A 122 -16.34 16.17 6.46
C ARG A 122 -15.34 17.24 6.05
N CYS A 123 -15.21 17.49 4.75
CA CYS A 123 -14.34 18.57 4.27
C CYS A 123 -14.88 19.96 4.68
N PRO A 124 -14.00 20.95 4.94
CA PRO A 124 -14.45 22.28 5.37
C PRO A 124 -15.37 22.98 4.37
N SER A 125 -16.37 23.70 4.89
CA SER A 125 -17.31 24.51 4.10
C SER A 125 -16.57 25.51 3.20
N GLY A 126 -16.90 25.53 1.90
CA GLY A 126 -16.22 26.34 0.89
C GLY A 126 -15.17 25.58 0.07
N GLY A 127 -14.75 24.39 0.52
CA GLY A 127 -14.02 23.42 -0.31
C GLY A 127 -14.97 22.49 -1.09
N PRO A 128 -14.44 21.67 -2.02
CA PRO A 128 -15.18 20.55 -2.59
C PRO A 128 -15.49 19.48 -1.52
N PRO A 129 -16.56 18.68 -1.68
CA PRO A 129 -16.80 17.52 -0.82
C PRO A 129 -15.70 16.45 -1.02
N CYS A 130 -15.53 15.59 -0.02
CA CYS A 130 -14.57 14.48 -0.08
C CYS A 130 -14.87 13.57 -1.28
N SER A 131 -13.86 13.23 -2.08
CA SER A 131 -14.04 12.44 -3.29
C SER A 131 -14.66 11.06 -3.00
N GLN A 132 -15.76 10.76 -3.70
CA GLN A 132 -16.45 9.47 -3.67
C GLN A 132 -16.01 8.52 -4.81
N MET A 133 -15.08 8.94 -5.67
CA MET A 133 -14.66 8.13 -6.83
C MET A 133 -13.86 6.89 -6.37
N LEU A 134 -14.23 5.70 -6.84
CA LEU A 134 -13.41 4.48 -6.65
C LEU A 134 -12.08 4.51 -7.42
N SER A 135 -11.91 5.43 -8.37
CA SER A 135 -10.67 5.63 -9.11
C SER A 135 -9.69 6.52 -8.33
N PRO A 136 -8.39 6.23 -8.34
CA PRO A 136 -7.37 7.13 -7.80
C PRO A 136 -7.05 8.31 -8.75
N ALA A 137 -7.64 8.35 -9.95
CA ALA A 137 -7.39 9.38 -10.96
C ALA A 137 -8.20 10.70 -10.74
N ASP A 138 -8.60 10.98 -9.50
CA ASP A 138 -9.41 12.15 -9.11
C ASP A 138 -8.58 13.37 -8.66
N GLY A 139 -7.25 13.25 -8.62
CA GLY A 139 -6.33 14.30 -8.15
C GLY A 139 -6.33 14.52 -6.63
N HIS A 140 -7.10 13.74 -5.87
CA HIS A 140 -7.29 13.84 -4.41
C HIS A 140 -6.94 12.53 -3.68
N THR A 141 -6.41 11.53 -4.40
CA THR A 141 -6.10 10.19 -3.88
C THR A 141 -4.61 9.92 -3.69
N ILE A 142 -4.26 9.26 -2.59
CA ILE A 142 -2.99 8.56 -2.39
C ILE A 142 -3.27 7.07 -2.21
N THR A 143 -2.60 6.20 -2.97
CA THR A 143 -2.76 4.74 -2.86
C THR A 143 -1.59 4.12 -2.11
N ASP A 144 -1.88 3.23 -1.16
CA ASP A 144 -0.90 2.30 -0.56
C ASP A 144 -1.51 0.89 -0.52
N LYS A 145 -0.80 -0.08 -1.09
CA LYS A 145 -1.26 -1.47 -1.21
C LYS A 145 -2.67 -1.57 -1.84
N THR A 146 -3.66 -2.02 -1.06
CA THR A 146 -5.07 -2.21 -1.45
C THR A 146 -5.96 -1.04 -1.04
N ARG A 147 -5.43 -0.03 -0.33
CA ARG A 147 -6.20 1.12 0.17
C ARG A 147 -5.93 2.39 -0.64
N GLN A 148 -6.98 3.19 -0.79
CA GLN A 148 -6.92 4.58 -1.26
C GLN A 148 -7.25 5.51 -0.10
N PHE A 149 -6.44 6.52 0.12
CA PHE A 149 -6.67 7.62 1.05
C PHE A 149 -7.10 8.85 0.25
N LYS A 150 -8.32 9.33 0.47
CA LYS A 150 -8.87 10.54 -0.14
C LYS A 150 -8.59 11.74 0.76
N LEU A 151 -8.14 12.86 0.18
CA LEU A 151 -7.98 14.14 0.86
C LEU A 151 -9.06 15.14 0.41
N CYS A 152 -9.24 16.22 1.17
CA CYS A 152 -10.08 17.35 0.75
C CYS A 152 -9.35 18.25 -0.26
N GLU A 153 -8.03 18.33 -0.17
CA GLU A 153 -7.19 19.17 -1.01
C GLU A 153 -6.46 18.38 -2.11
N PRO A 154 -6.11 19.00 -3.25
CA PRO A 154 -5.43 18.32 -4.36
C PRO A 154 -4.04 17.78 -3.97
N ILE A 155 -3.82 16.47 -4.13
CA ILE A 155 -2.56 15.80 -3.73
C ILE A 155 -1.32 16.29 -4.48
N LYS A 156 -1.48 17.03 -5.59
CA LYS A 156 -0.41 17.71 -6.33
C LYS A 156 0.30 18.82 -5.54
N MET A 157 -0.29 19.26 -4.42
CA MET A 157 0.27 20.29 -3.54
C MET A 157 1.14 19.71 -2.42
N LEU A 158 1.11 18.39 -2.21
CA LEU A 158 1.98 17.71 -1.25
C LEU A 158 3.35 17.43 -1.88
N PRO A 159 4.46 17.62 -1.15
CA PRO A 159 5.79 17.30 -1.65
C PRO A 159 5.98 15.78 -1.84
N LYS A 160 6.97 15.38 -2.63
CA LYS A 160 7.39 13.99 -2.75
C LYS A 160 8.24 13.57 -1.55
N CYS A 161 7.84 12.49 -0.88
CA CYS A 161 8.64 11.91 0.21
C CYS A 161 9.95 11.32 -0.31
N ARG A 162 11.04 11.59 0.40
CA ARG A 162 12.35 10.96 0.20
C ARG A 162 12.41 9.71 1.11
N TYR A 163 12.72 8.55 0.52
CA TYR A 163 12.67 7.24 1.18
C TYR A 163 13.40 7.22 2.53
N PHE A 164 12.84 6.45 3.48
CA PHE A 164 13.35 6.21 4.84
C PHE A 164 13.52 7.42 5.78
N ARG A 165 13.52 8.65 5.27
CA ARG A 165 13.72 9.89 6.04
C ARG A 165 12.43 10.66 6.27
N ASP A 166 11.63 10.86 5.22
CA ASP A 166 10.47 11.75 5.30
C ASP A 166 9.23 10.97 5.77
N MET A 167 8.48 11.55 6.70
CA MET A 167 7.22 10.97 7.19
C MET A 167 6.12 11.24 6.17
N ALA A 168 5.54 10.18 5.60
CA ALA A 168 4.43 10.26 4.64
C ALA A 168 3.14 10.74 5.32
N TRP A 169 2.79 10.12 6.45
CA TRP A 169 1.64 10.51 7.25
C TRP A 169 1.83 10.16 8.72
N THR A 170 1.00 10.79 9.57
CA THR A 170 0.87 10.48 11.00
C THR A 170 -0.55 10.08 11.32
N LEU A 171 -0.70 9.03 12.13
CA LEU A 171 -1.97 8.52 12.64
C LEU A 171 -2.01 8.70 14.17
N ARG A 172 -3.05 9.33 14.71
CA ARG A 172 -3.32 9.45 16.16
C ARG A 172 -4.77 9.08 16.47
N SER A 173 -5.05 8.65 17.70
CA SER A 173 -6.43 8.50 18.18
C SER A 173 -6.99 9.87 18.58
N GLU A 174 -8.25 10.12 18.26
CA GLU A 174 -8.90 11.42 18.46
C GLU A 174 -10.36 11.25 18.80
N GLY A 175 -10.72 11.52 20.06
CA GLY A 175 -12.02 11.14 20.62
C GLY A 175 -12.31 9.65 20.40
N ASN A 176 -13.43 9.35 19.74
CA ASN A 176 -13.87 8.00 19.38
C ASN A 176 -13.39 7.53 17.99
N GLY A 177 -12.45 8.24 17.37
CA GLY A 177 -11.95 7.97 16.01
C GLY A 177 -10.42 8.00 15.90
N THR A 178 -9.93 8.06 14.66
CA THR A 178 -8.52 8.30 14.34
C THR A 178 -8.37 9.47 13.38
N LEU A 179 -7.35 10.29 13.58
CA LEU A 179 -6.93 11.31 12.63
C LEU A 179 -5.69 10.83 11.90
N GLN A 180 -5.73 10.83 10.56
CA GLN A 180 -4.60 10.53 9.69
C GLN A 180 -4.26 11.78 8.86
N ILE A 181 -3.16 12.45 9.18
CA ILE A 181 -2.67 13.65 8.47
C ILE A 181 -1.56 13.24 7.50
N VAL A 182 -1.65 13.65 6.23
CA VAL A 182 -0.61 13.42 5.22
C VAL A 182 0.33 14.63 5.12
N HIS A 183 1.64 14.39 5.13
CA HIS A 183 2.68 15.42 5.06
C HIS A 183 3.41 15.43 3.72
N CYS A 184 3.53 14.26 3.07
CA CYS A 184 4.09 14.10 1.73
C CYS A 184 3.50 12.86 1.06
N HIS A 185 3.51 12.80 -0.27
CA HIS A 185 3.09 11.59 -1.00
C HIS A 185 4.29 10.76 -1.49
N CYS A 186 4.23 9.44 -1.34
CA CYS A 186 5.37 8.57 -1.67
C CYS A 186 5.71 8.53 -3.17
N PRO A 187 6.91 8.08 -3.56
CA PRO A 187 7.25 7.76 -4.94
C PRO A 187 6.39 6.63 -5.54
N LYS A 188 6.39 6.46 -6.87
CA LYS A 188 5.71 5.31 -7.50
C LYS A 188 6.46 4.01 -7.16
N GLY A 189 5.74 2.93 -6.87
CA GLY A 189 6.33 1.63 -6.52
C GLY A 189 6.90 1.56 -5.10
N SER A 190 6.43 2.43 -4.19
CA SER A 190 6.72 2.36 -2.76
C SER A 190 5.66 1.60 -1.99
N VAL A 191 5.99 1.19 -0.76
CA VAL A 191 5.04 0.83 0.29
C VAL A 191 5.29 1.68 1.54
N ALA A 192 4.24 2.04 2.26
CA ALA A 192 4.37 2.71 3.56
C ALA A 192 4.66 1.71 4.69
N TYR A 193 5.52 2.10 5.64
CA TYR A 193 5.84 1.32 6.83
C TYR A 193 5.83 2.21 8.09
N LEU A 194 5.59 1.59 9.26
CA LEU A 194 5.63 2.29 10.53
C LEU A 194 7.09 2.63 10.88
N LEU A 195 7.44 3.92 10.89
CA LEU A 195 8.77 4.42 11.22
C LEU A 195 8.97 4.55 12.74
N LYS A 196 7.99 5.15 13.44
CA LYS A 196 8.04 5.34 14.90
C LYS A 196 6.65 5.37 15.54
N ARG A 197 6.59 4.98 16.81
CA ARG A 197 5.49 5.26 17.73
C ARG A 197 6.00 6.24 18.79
N GLN A 198 5.33 7.38 18.94
CA GLN A 198 5.68 8.43 19.89
C GLN A 198 4.52 8.67 20.86
N ALA A 199 4.80 8.65 22.16
CA ALA A 199 3.81 9.00 23.17
C ALA A 199 3.58 10.53 23.20
N TYR A 200 2.34 10.94 23.49
CA TYR A 200 1.97 12.34 23.78
C TYR A 200 0.94 12.38 24.91
N GLN A 201 0.83 13.50 25.61
CA GLN A 201 -0.29 13.73 26.53
C GLN A 201 -1.48 14.29 25.76
N THR A 202 -2.65 13.70 25.96
CA THR A 202 -3.94 14.27 25.52
C THR A 202 -4.34 15.43 26.42
N GLU A 203 -5.34 16.21 26.01
CA GLU A 203 -5.97 17.25 26.85
C GLU A 203 -6.50 16.68 28.18
N SER A 204 -6.99 15.43 28.15
CA SER A 204 -7.40 14.65 29.33
C SER A 204 -6.22 14.17 30.21
N LYS A 205 -4.98 14.58 29.92
CA LYS A 205 -3.72 14.15 30.57
C LYS A 205 -3.43 12.65 30.50
N GLN A 206 -4.10 11.93 29.60
CA GLN A 206 -3.86 10.52 29.33
C GLN A 206 -2.74 10.35 28.30
N ILE A 207 -2.11 9.17 28.25
CA ILE A 207 -1.03 8.89 27.30
C ILE A 207 -1.64 8.41 25.98
N GLY A 208 -1.65 9.30 24.98
CA GLY A 208 -1.94 8.96 23.58
C GLY A 208 -0.67 8.47 22.85
N TYR A 209 -0.87 7.82 21.70
CA TYR A 209 0.21 7.38 20.82
C TYR A 209 0.02 7.88 19.39
N GLN A 210 1.02 8.59 18.87
CA GLN A 210 1.11 8.98 17.48
C GLN A 210 2.02 8.00 16.73
N TYR A 211 1.51 7.43 15.64
CA TYR A 211 2.21 6.51 14.76
C TYR A 211 2.63 7.27 13.51
N SER A 212 3.93 7.35 13.23
CA SER A 212 4.47 8.04 12.05
C SER A 212 4.94 7.02 11.01
N PHE A 213 4.50 7.18 9.78
CA PHE A 213 4.79 6.27 8.67
C PHE A 213 5.75 6.92 7.67
N ALA A 214 6.63 6.12 7.07
CA ALA A 214 7.56 6.57 6.03
C ALA A 214 7.48 5.65 4.80
N CYS A 215 8.02 6.11 3.67
CA CYS A 215 8.03 5.36 2.42
C CYS A 215 9.27 4.46 2.32
N SER A 216 9.08 3.22 1.88
CA SER A 216 10.13 2.29 1.46
C SER A 216 9.91 1.91 -0.01
N PRO A 217 10.95 1.70 -0.84
CA PRO A 217 10.78 1.11 -2.17
C PRO A 217 10.30 -0.35 -2.04
N GLN A 218 9.39 -0.79 -2.91
CA GLN A 218 8.94 -2.18 -2.91
C GLN A 218 10.07 -3.10 -3.37
N SER A 219 10.58 -3.94 -2.46
CA SER A 219 11.69 -4.85 -2.75
C SER A 219 11.29 -5.97 -3.71
N ARG A 220 12.26 -6.47 -4.47
CA ARG A 220 12.13 -7.60 -5.42
C ARG A 220 12.97 -8.80 -4.97
N ILE A 221 12.87 -9.14 -3.69
CA ILE A 221 13.51 -10.32 -3.11
C ILE A 221 12.85 -11.56 -3.72
N ARG A 222 13.62 -12.54 -4.19
CA ARG A 222 13.08 -13.83 -4.67
C ARG A 222 12.78 -14.75 -3.50
N CYS A 223 11.68 -15.50 -3.57
CA CYS A 223 11.27 -16.39 -2.50
C CYS A 223 12.21 -17.58 -2.32
N GLN A 224 12.56 -17.87 -1.07
CA GLN A 224 13.17 -19.13 -0.66
C GLN A 224 12.21 -20.31 -0.80
N ARG A 225 12.74 -21.53 -0.90
CA ARG A 225 11.95 -22.73 -1.11
C ARG A 225 11.01 -22.99 0.08
N LYS A 226 9.69 -23.00 -0.18
CA LYS A 226 8.60 -23.16 0.80
C LYS A 226 8.43 -22.02 1.82
N GLU A 227 9.04 -20.84 1.62
CA GLU A 227 8.69 -19.68 2.45
C GLU A 227 7.36 -19.02 2.00
N PRO A 228 6.64 -18.33 2.89
CA PRO A 228 5.43 -17.61 2.51
C PRO A 228 5.78 -16.38 1.67
N CYS A 229 5.08 -16.19 0.56
CA CYS A 229 5.29 -15.06 -0.36
C CYS A 229 4.43 -13.83 -0.01
N ARG A 230 3.32 -14.02 0.70
CA ARG A 230 2.43 -12.96 1.18
C ARG A 230 1.79 -13.34 2.50
N LEU A 231 1.71 -12.39 3.43
CA LEU A 231 0.92 -12.51 4.66
C LEU A 231 -0.36 -11.67 4.53
N PHE A 232 -1.43 -12.16 5.16
CA PHE A 232 -2.71 -11.47 5.28
C PHE A 232 -3.09 -11.35 6.75
N THR A 233 -3.51 -10.15 7.17
CA THR A 233 -4.16 -9.92 8.47
C THR A 233 -5.58 -9.49 8.20
N VAL A 234 -6.54 -10.33 8.56
CA VAL A 234 -7.98 -10.16 8.32
C VAL A 234 -8.64 -9.81 9.65
N ARG A 235 -9.24 -8.62 9.75
CA ARG A 235 -9.97 -8.16 10.93
C ARG A 235 -11.46 -8.09 10.61
N LYS A 236 -12.27 -8.91 11.28
CA LYS A 236 -13.73 -8.85 11.11
C LYS A 236 -14.28 -7.61 11.83
N ARG A 237 -14.82 -6.67 11.05
CA ARG A 237 -15.15 -5.31 11.51
C ARG A 237 -16.64 -5.11 11.72
N GLN A 238 -17.44 -5.67 10.82
CA GLN A 238 -18.89 -5.80 10.92
C GLN A 238 -19.29 -7.19 10.39
N VAL A 239 -20.56 -7.59 10.57
CA VAL A 239 -21.07 -8.91 10.13
C VAL A 239 -20.70 -9.26 8.67
N MET A 240 -20.69 -8.24 7.80
CA MET A 240 -20.49 -8.35 6.35
C MET A 240 -19.25 -7.58 5.81
N VAL A 241 -18.31 -7.13 6.65
CA VAL A 241 -17.09 -6.45 6.19
C VAL A 241 -15.88 -6.91 7.00
N ASP A 242 -14.93 -7.50 6.28
CA ASP A 242 -13.59 -7.80 6.76
C ASP A 242 -12.60 -6.74 6.25
N GLU A 243 -11.85 -6.13 7.17
CA GLU A 243 -10.76 -5.22 6.88
C GLU A 243 -9.46 -6.03 6.74
N VAL A 244 -8.79 -5.98 5.58
CA VAL A 244 -7.62 -6.82 5.31
C VAL A 244 -6.37 -6.00 5.03
N ASN A 245 -5.26 -6.35 5.69
CA ASN A 245 -3.94 -5.80 5.42
C ASN A 245 -3.08 -6.88 4.76
N THR A 246 -2.46 -6.56 3.63
CA THR A 246 -1.61 -7.49 2.87
C THR A 246 -0.15 -7.07 2.94
N ASN A 247 0.73 -8.03 3.19
CA ASN A 247 2.19 -7.83 3.20
C ASN A 247 2.81 -8.82 2.21
N ALA A 248 3.19 -8.36 1.01
CA ALA A 248 4.03 -9.15 0.13
C ALA A 248 5.45 -9.21 0.71
N LEU A 249 6.02 -10.41 0.77
CA LEU A 249 7.35 -10.67 1.35
C LEU A 249 8.41 -10.86 0.26
N CYS A 250 8.07 -11.61 -0.78
CA CYS A 250 8.99 -11.98 -1.86
C CYS A 250 8.25 -12.24 -3.18
N GLN A 251 9.01 -12.34 -4.27
CA GLN A 251 8.55 -12.70 -5.60
C GLN A 251 8.79 -14.19 -5.85
N CYS A 252 7.74 -14.91 -6.26
CA CYS A 252 7.83 -16.34 -6.59
C CYS A 252 8.77 -16.60 -7.78
N PRO A 253 9.31 -17.84 -7.90
CA PRO A 253 10.05 -18.25 -9.09
C PRO A 253 9.15 -18.28 -10.35
N GLN A 254 9.76 -18.52 -11.52
CA GLN A 254 8.99 -18.74 -12.76
C GLN A 254 8.01 -19.90 -12.61
N GLN A 255 6.92 -19.87 -13.41
CA GLN A 255 5.81 -20.82 -13.36
C GLN A 255 5.11 -20.91 -11.98
N HIS A 256 5.31 -19.92 -11.09
CA HIS A 256 4.66 -19.86 -9.78
C HIS A 256 4.04 -18.49 -9.52
N ALA A 257 2.81 -18.48 -9.02
CA ALA A 257 2.08 -17.30 -8.59
C ALA A 257 2.05 -17.19 -7.05
N CYS A 258 1.98 -15.96 -6.54
CA CYS A 258 1.75 -15.71 -5.11
C CYS A 258 0.25 -15.40 -4.88
N PRO A 259 -0.46 -16.18 -4.03
CA PRO A 259 -1.88 -15.99 -3.71
C PRO A 259 -2.27 -14.55 -3.45
N SER A 260 -3.35 -14.09 -4.10
CA SER A 260 -3.81 -12.71 -4.14
C SER A 260 -4.79 -12.37 -3.02
N HIS A 261 -5.66 -13.32 -2.67
CA HIS A 261 -6.68 -13.25 -1.65
C HIS A 261 -6.44 -14.31 -0.57
N HIS A 262 -6.93 -14.06 0.64
CA HIS A 262 -6.70 -14.92 1.82
C HIS A 262 -7.47 -16.26 1.80
N THR A 263 -8.31 -16.47 0.79
CA THR A 263 -9.05 -17.72 0.52
C THR A 263 -8.54 -18.44 -0.74
N ASP A 264 -7.48 -17.93 -1.37
CA ASP A 264 -6.90 -18.56 -2.57
C ASP A 264 -6.23 -19.90 -2.20
N VAL A 265 -6.11 -20.78 -3.20
CA VAL A 265 -5.36 -22.04 -3.06
C VAL A 265 -3.90 -21.72 -2.70
N GLY A 266 -3.35 -22.46 -1.73
CA GLY A 266 -2.00 -22.20 -1.21
C GLY A 266 -1.92 -21.20 -0.06
N VAL A 267 -3.05 -20.75 0.48
CA VAL A 267 -3.12 -19.95 1.71
C VAL A 267 -3.45 -20.82 2.93
N ILE A 268 -2.68 -20.66 4.01
CA ILE A 268 -2.83 -21.42 5.25
C ILE A 268 -3.12 -20.46 6.42
N GLN A 269 -4.22 -20.68 7.15
CA GLN A 269 -4.53 -19.94 8.38
C GLN A 269 -3.47 -20.22 9.44
N SER A 270 -2.91 -19.18 10.04
CA SER A 270 -1.73 -19.25 10.91
C SER A 270 -2.09 -19.04 12.39
N LYS A 271 -2.59 -17.87 12.78
CA LYS A 271 -3.07 -17.58 14.15
C LYS A 271 -4.43 -16.89 14.14
N ASN A 272 -5.21 -17.12 15.19
CA ASN A 272 -6.48 -16.45 15.46
C ASN A 272 -6.38 -15.71 16.79
N TYR A 273 -6.53 -14.39 16.76
CA TYR A 273 -6.53 -13.49 17.90
C TYR A 273 -8.00 -13.12 18.18
N SER A 274 -8.67 -13.98 18.95
CA SER A 274 -10.13 -13.93 19.16
C SER A 274 -10.60 -12.64 19.82
N GLU A 275 -9.83 -12.09 20.75
CA GLU A 275 -10.15 -10.85 21.48
C GLU A 275 -10.28 -9.63 20.56
N GLU A 276 -9.48 -9.57 19.49
CA GLU A 276 -9.48 -8.45 18.52
C GLU A 276 -10.32 -8.73 17.26
N ASN A 277 -10.90 -9.92 17.14
CA ASN A 277 -11.50 -10.48 15.92
C ASN A 277 -10.52 -10.50 14.71
N ILE A 278 -9.24 -10.79 14.96
CA ILE A 278 -8.19 -10.82 13.94
C ILE A 278 -7.72 -12.24 13.63
N ARG A 279 -7.65 -12.59 12.34
CA ARG A 279 -7.03 -13.82 11.84
C ARG A 279 -5.83 -13.49 10.95
N THR A 280 -4.80 -14.32 11.02
CA THR A 280 -3.62 -14.22 10.14
C THR A 280 -3.53 -15.43 9.23
N TYR A 281 -3.12 -15.19 7.99
CA TYR A 281 -2.95 -16.21 6.95
C TYR A 281 -1.61 -16.03 6.23
N SER A 282 -1.02 -17.14 5.82
CA SER A 282 0.25 -17.20 5.09
C SER A 282 0.02 -17.82 3.71
N GLY A 283 0.23 -17.06 2.65
CA GLY A 283 0.17 -17.52 1.26
C GLY A 283 1.54 -17.96 0.75
N TYR A 284 1.60 -19.13 0.12
CA TYR A 284 2.82 -19.73 -0.41
C TYR A 284 2.81 -19.74 -1.93
N CYS A 285 3.98 -19.78 -2.57
CA CYS A 285 4.07 -19.86 -4.03
C CYS A 285 3.45 -21.15 -4.57
N MET A 286 2.39 -21.03 -5.37
CA MET A 286 1.72 -22.15 -6.05
C MET A 286 2.06 -22.16 -7.54
N PRO A 287 2.01 -23.31 -8.24
CA PRO A 287 2.14 -23.35 -9.69
C PRO A 287 1.12 -22.42 -10.37
N SER A 288 1.54 -21.71 -11.42
CA SER A 288 0.66 -20.82 -12.18
C SER A 288 -0.25 -21.63 -13.11
N THR A 289 -1.57 -21.51 -12.93
CA THR A 289 -2.61 -22.12 -13.79
C THR A 289 -2.77 -21.36 -15.11
N ALA A 290 -1.67 -21.09 -15.81
CA ALA A 290 -1.61 -20.21 -16.97
C ALA A 290 -1.25 -20.93 -18.28
N ASP A 291 -0.82 -22.20 -18.20
CA ASP A 291 -0.31 -23.00 -19.32
C ASP A 291 -1.39 -23.99 -19.85
N ASP A 292 -2.66 -23.60 -19.81
CA ASP A 292 -3.83 -24.46 -20.07
C ASP A 292 -4.77 -23.83 -21.16
N HIS A 293 -4.15 -23.30 -22.24
CA HIS A 293 -4.77 -22.70 -23.44
C HIS A 293 -3.99 -23.08 -24.71
#